data_AF-A0A973T321-F1
#
_entry.id   AF-A0A973T321-F1
#
_cell.length_a   1.000
_cell.length_b   1.000
_cell.length_c   1.000
_cell.angle_alpha   90.00
_cell.angle_beta   90.00
_cell.angle_gamma   90.00
#
_symmetry.space_group_name_H-M   'P 1'
#
loop_
_entity.id
_entity.type
_entity.pdbx_description
1 polymer ?
#
loop_
_entity_poly.entity_id
_entity_poly.type
_entity_poly.pdbx_seq_one_letter_code
_entity_poly.pdbx_strand_id
1 'polypeptide(L)'
;MGRDTAAAAARALRLLNSPDLRHPPNTGPTARRSANATPGAPLNLALVDYLEATADQVISHTRKVTPNPEPLPLNLDGLYDWYVRNTLGAAEADRRHRDTLIELHALEHALRLGDFDAVRPHPCPACGSWGVFWDPAGNRARCSDRDCRDDEGLASTWTPAQLIAQKIQRTEIWRRNAT
;
A
#
# COMPACT_ATOMS: atom_id res chain seq x y z
N MET A 1 -32.61 -17.08 -13.83
CA MET A 1 -31.26 -16.48 -13.86
C MET A 1 -31.40 -14.97 -13.64
N GLY A 2 -31.19 -14.46 -12.43
CA GLY A 2 -31.43 -13.02 -12.13
C GLY A 2 -31.43 -12.61 -10.65
N ARG A 3 -31.26 -13.55 -9.71
CA ARG A 3 -31.14 -13.24 -8.27
C ARG A 3 -29.73 -12.81 -7.85
N ASP A 4 -28.69 -13.27 -8.56
CA ASP A 4 -27.30 -12.91 -8.24
C ASP A 4 -26.94 -11.46 -8.58
N THR A 5 -27.54 -10.89 -9.62
CA THR A 5 -27.21 -9.51 -10.05
C THR A 5 -27.76 -8.45 -9.11
N ALA A 6 -28.98 -8.65 -8.58
CA ALA A 6 -29.58 -7.71 -7.62
C ALA A 6 -28.87 -7.75 -6.26
N ALA A 7 -28.51 -8.94 -5.77
CA ALA A 7 -27.74 -9.07 -4.53
C ALA A 7 -26.30 -8.57 -4.68
N ALA A 8 -25.65 -8.82 -5.83
CA ALA A 8 -24.35 -8.26 -6.15
C ALA A 8 -24.39 -6.74 -6.28
N ALA A 9 -25.41 -6.18 -6.96
CA ALA A 9 -25.62 -4.74 -7.07
C ALA A 9 -25.88 -4.11 -5.69
N ALA A 10 -26.70 -4.74 -4.84
CA ALA A 10 -26.95 -4.26 -3.48
C ALA A 10 -25.72 -4.34 -2.56
N ARG A 11 -24.82 -5.31 -2.78
CA ARG A 11 -23.52 -5.39 -2.10
C ARG A 11 -22.55 -4.33 -2.61
N ALA A 12 -22.46 -4.14 -3.93
CA ALA A 12 -21.67 -3.08 -4.54
C ALA A 12 -22.11 -1.70 -4.05
N LEU A 13 -23.42 -1.43 -4.01
CA LEU A 13 -23.98 -0.18 -3.46
C LEU A 13 -23.66 0.01 -1.97
N ARG A 14 -23.58 -1.06 -1.17
CA ARG A 14 -23.16 -0.99 0.23
C ARG A 14 -21.68 -0.69 0.38
N LEU A 15 -20.82 -1.31 -0.43
CA LEU A 15 -19.39 -1.02 -0.44
C LEU A 15 -19.12 0.43 -0.89
N LEU A 16 -19.78 0.90 -1.96
CA LEU A 16 -19.73 2.29 -2.42
C LEU A 16 -20.31 3.30 -1.41
N ASN A 17 -21.11 2.82 -0.45
CA ASN A 17 -21.67 3.62 0.65
C ASN A 17 -20.81 3.53 1.93
N SER A 18 -19.65 2.88 1.88
CA SER A 18 -18.74 2.87 3.03
C SER A 18 -18.23 4.29 3.31
N PRO A 19 -18.06 4.66 4.60
CA PRO A 19 -17.51 5.96 4.99
C PRO A 19 -16.16 6.24 4.33
N ASP A 20 -15.32 5.21 4.21
CA ASP A 20 -13.95 5.27 3.66
C ASP A 20 -13.91 5.62 2.17
N LEU A 21 -14.93 5.20 1.41
CA LEU A 21 -15.07 5.55 0.00
C LEU A 21 -15.79 6.88 -0.22
N ARG A 22 -16.67 7.27 0.71
CA ARG A 22 -17.48 8.49 0.61
C ARG A 22 -16.76 9.76 1.05
N HIS A 23 -15.92 9.64 2.07
CA HIS A 23 -15.21 10.76 2.63
C HIS A 23 -13.72 10.52 2.42
N PRO A 24 -13.00 11.43 1.73
CA PRO A 24 -11.55 11.36 1.81
C PRO A 24 -11.17 11.44 3.30
N PRO A 25 -10.26 10.60 3.79
CA PRO A 25 -9.85 10.66 5.18
C PRO A 25 -9.37 12.06 5.50
N ASN A 26 -9.80 12.59 6.65
CA ASN A 26 -9.51 13.98 7.06
C ASN A 26 -8.00 14.30 7.07
N THR A 27 -7.15 13.27 7.11
CA THR A 27 -5.70 13.38 7.16
C THR A 27 -5.00 12.88 5.89
N GLY A 28 -5.63 12.12 5.00
CA GLY A 28 -4.95 11.48 3.86
C GLY A 28 -4.57 12.43 2.69
N PRO A 29 -3.78 11.94 1.70
CA PRO A 29 -3.35 12.74 0.56
C PRO A 29 -4.56 13.23 -0.25
N THR A 30 -4.74 14.55 -0.31
CA THR A 30 -5.82 15.17 -1.08
C THR A 30 -5.43 15.29 -2.55
N ALA A 31 -6.18 14.64 -3.45
CA ALA A 31 -6.07 14.94 -4.87
C ALA A 31 -6.37 16.43 -5.10
N ARG A 32 -5.51 17.15 -5.84
CA ARG A 32 -5.71 18.58 -6.15
C ARG A 32 -7.07 18.75 -6.84
N ARG A 33 -8.03 19.36 -6.16
CA ARG A 33 -9.31 19.77 -6.76
C ARG A 33 -9.09 21.08 -7.52
N SER A 34 -9.57 21.14 -8.77
CA SER A 34 -9.77 22.42 -9.43
C SER A 34 -10.86 23.20 -8.69
N ALA A 35 -10.71 24.52 -8.56
CA ALA A 35 -11.65 25.38 -7.82
C ALA A 35 -13.05 25.51 -8.47
N ASN A 36 -13.26 24.90 -9.63
CA ASN A 36 -14.54 24.87 -10.33
C ASN A 36 -15.04 23.43 -10.38
N ALA A 37 -15.85 23.01 -9.42
CA ALA A 37 -16.55 21.73 -9.54
C ALA A 37 -17.89 21.75 -8.80
N THR A 38 -18.95 21.60 -9.57
CA THR A 38 -20.12 20.76 -9.30
C THR A 38 -19.90 19.77 -8.14
N PRO A 39 -20.88 19.52 -7.25
CA PRO A 39 -20.74 18.59 -6.13
C PRO A 39 -20.02 17.32 -6.56
N GLY A 40 -18.79 17.12 -6.04
CA GLY A 40 -17.94 16.00 -6.43
C GLY A 40 -18.67 14.69 -6.18
N ALA A 41 -18.48 13.72 -7.08
CA ALA A 41 -19.04 12.39 -6.91
C ALA A 41 -18.76 11.89 -5.47
N PRO A 42 -19.72 11.25 -4.81
CA PRO A 42 -19.60 10.80 -3.42
C PRO A 42 -18.64 9.60 -3.27
N LEU A 43 -17.69 9.42 -4.19
CA LEU A 43 -16.74 8.32 -4.21
C LEU A 43 -15.34 8.86 -4.49
N ASN A 44 -14.36 8.47 -3.69
CA ASN A 44 -12.95 8.76 -3.94
C ASN A 44 -12.44 7.91 -5.12
N LEU A 45 -12.65 8.38 -6.35
CA LEU A 45 -12.27 7.67 -7.58
C LEU A 45 -10.77 7.35 -7.63
N ALA A 46 -9.91 8.23 -7.11
CA ALA A 46 -8.47 7.99 -7.04
C ALA A 46 -8.09 6.80 -6.14
N LEU A 47 -8.89 6.53 -5.10
CA LEU A 47 -8.70 5.35 -4.26
C LEU A 47 -9.15 4.08 -5.00
N VAL A 48 -10.23 4.15 -5.79
CA VAL A 48 -10.70 3.02 -6.60
C VAL A 48 -9.67 2.66 -7.67
N ASP A 49 -9.20 3.63 -8.45
CA ASP A 49 -8.18 3.43 -9.49
C ASP A 49 -6.90 2.83 -8.89
N TYR A 50 -6.52 3.29 -7.69
CA TYR A 50 -5.38 2.75 -6.97
C TYR A 50 -5.59 1.28 -6.56
N LEU A 51 -6.74 0.93 -6.00
CA LEU A 51 -7.04 -0.44 -5.59
C LEU A 51 -7.05 -1.40 -6.79
N GLU A 52 -7.59 -0.97 -7.93
CA GLU A 52 -7.54 -1.73 -9.19
C GLU A 52 -6.10 -1.96 -9.65
N ALA A 53 -5.27 -0.90 -9.69
CA ALA A 53 -3.87 -1.00 -10.08
C ALA A 53 -3.07 -1.93 -9.15
N THR A 54 -3.32 -1.87 -7.84
CA THR A 54 -2.71 -2.75 -6.84
C THR A 54 -3.10 -4.22 -7.07
N ALA A 55 -4.38 -4.48 -7.33
CA ALA A 55 -4.86 -5.83 -7.62
C ALA A 55 -4.24 -6.38 -8.91
N ASP A 56 -4.21 -5.58 -9.98
CA ASP A 56 -3.58 -5.95 -11.24
C ASP A 56 -2.10 -6.26 -11.09
N GLN A 57 -1.38 -5.53 -10.24
CA GLN A 57 0.04 -5.81 -9.96
C GLN A 57 0.23 -7.19 -9.34
N VAL A 58 -0.60 -7.53 -8.34
CA VAL A 58 -0.59 -8.85 -7.68
C VAL A 58 -0.91 -9.97 -8.67
N ILE A 59 -1.97 -9.80 -9.46
CA ILE A 59 -2.43 -10.78 -10.44
C ILE A 59 -1.37 -10.99 -11.54
N SER A 60 -0.81 -9.89 -12.05
CA SER A 60 0.22 -9.90 -13.09
C SER A 60 1.47 -10.61 -12.62
N HIS A 61 1.96 -10.30 -11.41
CA HIS A 61 3.13 -10.99 -10.87
C HIS A 61 2.86 -12.48 -10.67
N THR A 62 1.71 -12.84 -10.10
CA THR A 62 1.34 -14.25 -9.88
C THR A 62 1.34 -15.05 -11.17
N ARG A 63 0.74 -14.51 -12.25
CA ARG A 63 0.69 -15.18 -13.56
C ARG A 63 2.05 -15.32 -14.22
N LYS A 64 2.99 -14.40 -13.95
CA LYS A 64 4.38 -14.48 -14.45
C LYS A 64 5.14 -15.61 -13.77
N VAL A 65 4.96 -15.75 -12.46
CA VAL A 65 5.67 -16.72 -11.62
C VAL A 65 5.07 -18.12 -11.73
N THR A 66 3.74 -18.19 -11.80
CA THR A 66 2.98 -19.44 -11.86
C THR A 66 2.12 -19.42 -13.11
N PRO A 67 2.49 -20.16 -14.17
CA PRO A 67 1.80 -20.09 -15.47
C PRO A 67 0.33 -20.52 -15.44
N ASN A 68 -0.05 -21.38 -14.49
CA ASN A 68 -1.43 -21.82 -14.30
C ASN A 68 -1.84 -21.67 -12.83
N PRO A 69 -2.09 -20.43 -12.37
CA PRO A 69 -2.49 -20.20 -10.99
C PRO A 69 -3.93 -20.67 -10.77
N GLU A 70 -4.29 -20.93 -9.52
CA GLU A 70 -5.67 -21.17 -9.13
C GLU A 70 -6.59 -20.03 -9.59
N PRO A 71 -7.90 -20.29 -9.80
CA PRO A 71 -8.87 -19.24 -10.10
C PRO A 71 -8.80 -18.10 -9.09
N LEU A 72 -9.00 -16.86 -9.57
CA LEU A 72 -9.04 -15.69 -8.70
C LEU A 72 -10.16 -15.83 -7.66
N PRO A 73 -9.93 -15.35 -6.43
CA PRO A 73 -10.96 -15.34 -5.41
C PRO A 73 -12.11 -14.42 -5.84
N LEU A 74 -13.33 -14.77 -5.43
CA LEU A 74 -14.53 -13.97 -5.71
C LEU A 74 -14.54 -12.65 -4.93
N ASN A 75 -13.81 -12.56 -3.82
CA ASN A 75 -13.72 -11.40 -2.95
C ASN A 75 -12.26 -10.93 -2.85
N LEU A 76 -12.05 -9.60 -2.81
CA LEU A 76 -10.71 -9.00 -2.72
C LEU A 76 -10.00 -9.31 -1.40
N ASP A 77 -10.73 -9.61 -0.32
CA ASP A 77 -10.16 -9.98 0.98
C ASP A 77 -9.23 -11.21 0.86
N GLY A 78 -9.53 -12.13 -0.06
CA GLY A 78 -8.73 -13.33 -0.30
C GLY A 78 -7.58 -13.13 -1.30
N LEU A 79 -7.36 -11.93 -1.82
CA LEU A 79 -6.39 -11.69 -2.90
C LEU A 79 -4.96 -11.95 -2.46
N TYR A 80 -4.55 -11.45 -1.29
CA TYR A 80 -3.19 -11.66 -0.79
C TYR A 80 -2.95 -13.12 -0.37
N ASP A 81 -3.95 -13.79 0.20
CA ASP A 81 -3.85 -15.21 0.50
C ASP A 81 -3.73 -16.05 -0.77
N TRP A 82 -4.53 -15.73 -1.80
CA TRP A 82 -4.40 -16.32 -3.13
C TRP A 82 -3.00 -16.08 -3.70
N TYR A 83 -2.47 -14.87 -3.57
CA TYR A 83 -1.14 -14.50 -4.05
C TYR A 83 -0.05 -15.34 -3.38
N VAL A 84 -0.07 -15.45 -2.04
CA VAL A 84 0.90 -16.23 -1.26
C VAL A 84 0.83 -17.71 -1.63
N ARG A 85 -0.37 -18.30 -1.69
CA ARG A 85 -0.53 -19.73 -2.03
C ARG A 85 -0.01 -20.05 -3.43
N ASN A 86 -0.33 -19.20 -4.42
CA ASN A 86 0.07 -19.42 -5.80
C ASN A 86 1.55 -19.13 -6.08
N THR A 87 2.30 -18.59 -5.13
CA THR A 87 3.73 -18.26 -5.29
C THR A 87 4.60 -18.97 -4.24
N LEU A 88 4.04 -19.87 -3.44
CA LEU A 88 4.76 -20.57 -2.36
C LEU A 88 5.94 -21.40 -2.90
N GLY A 89 5.75 -22.05 -4.04
CA GLY A 89 6.76 -22.87 -4.73
C GLY A 89 7.67 -22.09 -5.70
N ALA A 90 7.52 -20.76 -5.77
CA ALA A 90 8.33 -19.93 -6.65
C ALA A 90 9.80 -19.88 -6.25
N ALA A 91 10.64 -19.39 -7.16
CA ALA A 91 12.04 -19.13 -6.87
C ALA A 91 12.15 -18.11 -5.72
N GLU A 92 13.25 -18.18 -4.97
CA GLU A 92 13.46 -17.34 -3.79
C GLU A 92 13.34 -15.84 -4.11
N ALA A 93 13.86 -15.40 -5.26
CA ALA A 93 13.75 -14.02 -5.72
C ALA A 93 12.28 -13.57 -5.92
N ASP A 94 11.44 -14.44 -6.48
CA ASP A 94 10.02 -14.15 -6.72
C ASP A 94 9.22 -14.12 -5.41
N ARG A 95 9.55 -15.00 -4.46
CA ARG A 95 8.95 -14.98 -3.11
C ARG A 95 9.31 -13.70 -2.37
N ARG A 96 10.57 -13.25 -2.46
CA ARG A 96 10.97 -11.96 -1.89
C ARG A 96 10.28 -10.78 -2.56
N HIS A 97 10.15 -10.82 -3.89
CA HIS A 97 9.42 -9.78 -4.63
C HIS A 97 7.96 -9.71 -4.17
N ARG A 98 7.30 -10.87 -4.03
CA ARG A 98 5.95 -10.94 -3.47
C ARG A 98 5.86 -10.33 -2.08
N ASP A 99 6.71 -10.76 -1.15
CA ASP A 99 6.66 -10.29 0.23
C ASP A 99 6.91 -8.77 0.28
N THR A 100 7.78 -8.26 -0.61
CA THR A 100 8.00 -6.81 -0.79
C THR A 100 6.74 -6.09 -1.24
N LEU A 101 6.03 -6.64 -2.23
CA LEU A 101 4.79 -6.04 -2.73
C LEU A 101 3.69 -6.02 -1.66
N ILE A 102 3.51 -7.10 -0.92
CA ILE A 102 2.52 -7.17 0.16
C ILE A 102 2.78 -6.10 1.21
N GLU A 103 4.03 -6.00 1.68
CA GLU A 103 4.44 -5.00 2.68
C GLU A 103 4.29 -3.56 2.14
N LEU A 104 4.64 -3.34 0.87
CA LEU A 104 4.45 -2.05 0.22
C LEU A 104 2.98 -1.65 0.15
N HIS A 105 2.12 -2.53 -0.35
CA HIS A 105 0.69 -2.27 -0.45
C HIS A 105 0.07 -2.04 0.92
N ALA A 106 0.46 -2.81 1.94
CA ALA A 106 -0.02 -2.60 3.31
C ALA A 106 0.29 -1.18 3.83
N LEU A 107 1.53 -0.71 3.65
CA LEU A 107 1.91 0.65 4.07
C LEU A 107 1.17 1.71 3.24
N GLU A 108 1.11 1.54 1.93
CA GLU A 108 0.44 2.48 1.04
C GLU A 108 -1.08 2.57 1.26
N HIS A 109 -1.71 1.46 1.66
CA HIS A 109 -3.12 1.41 2.05
C HIS A 109 -3.33 2.22 3.33
N ALA A 110 -2.51 1.99 4.36
CA ALA A 110 -2.59 2.73 5.63
C ALA A 110 -2.44 4.24 5.40
N LEU A 111 -1.43 4.65 4.64
CA LEU A 111 -1.19 6.06 4.29
C LEU A 111 -2.37 6.70 3.55
N ARG A 112 -3.00 5.96 2.62
CA ARG A 112 -4.17 6.46 1.88
C ARG A 112 -5.42 6.56 2.74
N LEU A 113 -5.56 5.68 3.74
CA LEU A 113 -6.62 5.74 4.75
C LEU A 113 -6.35 6.80 5.83
N GLY A 114 -5.19 7.48 5.78
CA GLY A 114 -4.81 8.50 6.75
C GLY A 114 -4.19 7.96 8.04
N ASP A 115 -3.89 6.65 8.09
CA ASP A 115 -3.11 6.03 9.16
C ASP A 115 -1.62 6.24 8.89
N PHE A 116 -1.11 7.34 9.43
CA PHE A 116 0.29 7.74 9.31
C PHE A 116 1.19 7.11 10.36
N ASP A 117 0.61 6.51 11.38
CA ASP A 117 1.36 5.83 12.42
C ASP A 117 1.95 4.52 11.90
N ALA A 118 1.43 3.98 10.79
CA ALA A 118 2.03 2.89 10.02
C ALA A 118 3.47 3.15 9.56
N VAL A 119 3.93 4.42 9.50
CA VAL A 119 5.32 4.77 9.17
C VAL A 119 6.26 4.63 10.37
N ARG A 120 5.77 4.82 11.61
CA ARG A 120 6.61 4.85 12.82
C ARG A 120 7.44 3.58 13.08
N PRO A 121 6.95 2.36 12.77
CA PRO A 121 7.73 1.14 12.90
C PRO A 121 8.91 1.03 11.91
N HIS A 122 9.10 2.01 11.02
CA HIS A 122 10.23 2.04 10.09
C HIS A 122 11.34 2.92 10.65
N PRO A 123 12.56 2.38 10.87
CA PRO A 123 13.69 3.22 11.21
C PRO A 123 14.08 4.09 10.00
N CYS A 124 14.77 5.19 10.27
CA CYS A 124 15.29 6.08 9.24
C CYS A 124 16.29 5.36 8.33
N PRO A 125 16.14 5.45 6.98
CA PRO A 125 17.14 4.93 6.04
C PRO A 125 18.54 5.50 6.17
N ALA A 126 18.65 6.77 6.58
CA ALA A 126 19.94 7.46 6.70
C ALA A 126 20.59 7.23 8.08
N CYS A 127 19.95 7.65 9.17
CA CYS A 127 20.55 7.59 10.51
C CYS A 127 20.11 6.39 11.36
N GLY A 128 19.14 5.60 10.92
CA GLY A 128 18.64 4.44 11.68
C GLY A 128 17.76 4.76 12.89
N SER A 129 17.49 6.04 13.18
CA SER A 129 16.64 6.46 14.29
C SER A 129 15.16 6.07 14.07
N TRP A 130 14.39 5.96 15.15
CA TRP A 130 12.96 5.62 15.12
C TRP A 130 12.05 6.86 14.98
N GLY A 131 12.63 8.00 14.63
CA GLY A 131 11.93 9.28 14.52
C GLY A 131 11.28 9.53 13.16
N VAL A 132 10.94 8.51 12.39
CA VAL A 132 10.35 8.67 11.06
C VAL A 132 8.85 8.89 11.18
N PHE A 133 8.34 9.91 10.50
CA PHE A 133 6.92 10.23 10.43
C PHE A 133 6.51 10.53 8.99
N TRP A 134 5.22 10.40 8.69
CA TRP A 134 4.68 10.79 7.39
C TRP A 134 4.40 12.28 7.33
N ASP A 135 4.89 12.96 6.28
CA ASP A 135 4.50 14.32 5.92
C ASP A 135 3.41 14.26 4.82
N PRO A 136 2.14 14.53 5.17
CA PRO A 136 1.03 14.44 4.22
C PRO A 136 1.11 15.47 3.10
N ALA A 137 1.70 16.65 3.38
CA ALA A 137 1.83 17.72 2.39
C ALA A 137 2.86 17.37 1.32
N GLY A 138 3.97 16.75 1.73
CA GLY A 138 5.00 16.25 0.82
C GLY A 138 4.71 14.88 0.21
N ASN A 139 3.74 14.13 0.75
CA ASN A 139 3.50 12.72 0.41
C ASN A 139 4.79 11.88 0.51
N ARG A 140 5.54 12.11 1.60
CA ARG A 140 6.86 11.50 1.88
C ARG A 140 7.02 11.27 3.37
N ALA A 141 7.81 10.27 3.73
CA ALA A 141 8.29 10.12 5.09
C ALA A 141 9.47 11.06 5.35
N ARG A 142 9.58 11.58 6.59
CA ARG A 142 10.67 12.45 7.04
C ARG A 142 11.21 11.98 8.37
N CYS A 143 12.48 12.26 8.62
CA CYS A 143 13.08 12.01 9.93
C CYS A 143 12.94 13.27 10.79
N SER A 144 12.57 13.08 12.04
CA SER A 144 12.51 14.14 13.05
C SER A 144 13.86 14.41 13.72
N ASP A 145 14.85 13.55 13.50
CA ASP A 145 16.19 13.69 14.06
C ASP A 145 16.90 14.88 13.43
N ARG A 146 17.41 15.79 14.28
CA ARG A 146 18.07 17.02 13.82
C ARG A 146 19.42 16.73 13.20
N ASP A 147 20.04 15.63 13.58
CA ASP A 147 21.33 15.20 13.05
C ASP A 147 21.17 14.46 11.72
N CYS A 148 19.94 14.13 11.32
CA CYS A 148 19.59 13.49 10.06
C CYS A 148 19.09 14.50 9.02
N ARG A 149 19.95 15.47 8.69
CA ARG A 149 19.72 16.48 7.66
C ARG A 149 20.74 16.33 6.53
N ASP A 150 20.36 16.75 5.33
CA ASP A 150 21.30 16.88 4.22
C ASP A 150 22.22 18.11 4.41
N ASP A 151 23.16 18.28 3.49
CA ASP A 151 24.14 19.38 3.51
C ASP A 151 23.48 20.77 3.43
N GLU A 152 22.22 20.84 2.96
CA GLU A 152 21.41 22.06 2.90
C GLU A 152 20.59 22.29 4.19
N GLY A 153 20.70 21.38 5.16
CA GLY A 153 19.98 21.43 6.43
C GLY A 153 18.51 20.98 6.34
N LEU A 154 18.10 20.38 5.22
CA LEU A 154 16.77 19.83 5.02
C LEU A 154 16.69 18.40 5.55
N ALA A 155 15.53 18.04 6.11
CA ALA A 155 15.30 16.66 6.53
C ALA A 155 15.25 15.76 5.30
N SER A 156 16.05 14.68 5.30
CA SER A 156 15.96 13.66 4.26
C SER A 156 14.53 13.10 4.16
N THR A 157 14.09 12.80 2.94
CA THR A 157 12.73 12.32 2.68
C THR A 157 12.74 10.97 1.98
N TRP A 158 11.74 10.14 2.25
CA TRP A 158 11.64 8.80 1.69
C TRP A 158 10.25 8.49 1.15
N THR A 159 10.22 7.69 0.09
CA THR A 159 9.00 7.08 -0.43
C THR A 159 8.65 5.83 0.39
N PRO A 160 7.37 5.39 0.38
CA PRO A 160 6.98 4.12 0.99
C PRO A 160 7.83 2.94 0.48
N ALA A 161 8.10 2.89 -0.82
CA ALA A 161 8.96 1.87 -1.43
C ALA A 161 10.37 1.85 -0.82
N GLN A 162 10.98 3.00 -0.54
CA GLN A 162 12.29 3.07 0.10
C GLN A 162 12.27 2.56 1.54
N LEU A 163 11.24 2.89 2.32
CA LEU A 163 11.09 2.40 3.69
C LEU A 163 10.93 0.88 3.76
N ILE A 164 10.18 0.31 2.81
CA ILE A 164 9.94 -1.12 2.74
C ILE A 164 11.19 -1.87 2.28
N ALA A 165 11.88 -1.36 1.26
CA ALA A 165 13.16 -1.92 0.83
C ALA A 165 14.18 -1.97 1.99
N GLN A 166 14.27 -0.91 2.79
CA GLN A 166 15.14 -0.89 3.96
C GLN A 166 14.69 -1.90 5.04
N LYS A 167 13.38 -1.98 5.34
CA LYS A 167 12.84 -2.94 6.32
C LYS A 167 13.21 -4.38 5.94
N ILE A 168 13.08 -4.73 4.66
CA ILE A 168 13.40 -6.06 4.14
C ILE A 168 14.89 -6.32 4.24
N GLN A 169 15.73 -5.39 3.77
CA GLN A 169 17.19 -5.53 3.86
C GLN A 169 17.65 -5.74 5.31
N ARG A 170 17.09 -4.99 6.27
CA ARG A 170 17.39 -5.17 7.70
C ARG A 170 16.97 -6.55 8.17
N THR A 171 15.75 -6.97 7.85
CA THR A 171 15.23 -8.29 8.25
C THR A 171 16.10 -9.43 7.70
N GLU A 172 16.59 -9.31 6.46
CA GLU A 172 17.52 -10.27 5.87
C GLU A 172 18.89 -10.29 6.58
N ILE A 173 19.42 -9.14 6.98
CA ILE A 173 20.67 -9.06 7.77
C ILE A 173 20.47 -9.75 9.13
N TRP A 174 19.37 -9.46 9.83
CA TRP A 174 19.05 -10.09 11.10
C TRP A 174 18.91 -11.61 10.96
N ARG A 175 18.22 -12.09 9.92
CA ARG A 175 18.09 -13.54 9.65
C ARG A 175 19.44 -14.21 9.41
N ARG A 176 20.34 -13.58 8.66
CA ARG A 176 21.70 -14.11 8.40
C ARG A 176 22.58 -14.15 9.63
N ASN A 177 22.44 -13.19 10.54
CA ASN A 177 23.25 -13.12 11.76
C ASN A 177 22.74 -14.05 12.87
N ALA A 178 21.51 -14.56 12.75
CA ALA A 178 20.90 -15.47 13.73
C ALA A 178 21.17 -16.97 13.45
N THR A 179 21.79 -17.29 12.31
CA THR A 179 22.22 -18.63 11.89
C THR A 179 23.73 -18.77 12.03
#